data_AF-A0A182TH42-F1
#
_entry.id   AF-A0A182TH42-F1
#
_cell.length_a   1.000
_cell.length_b   1.000
_cell.length_c   1.000
_cell.angle_alpha   90.00
_cell.angle_beta   90.00
_cell.angle_gamma   90.00
#
_symmetry.space_group_name_H-M   'P 1'
#
loop_
_entity.id
_entity.type
_entity.pdbx_description
1 polymer ?
#
loop_
_entity_poly.entity_id
_entity_poly.type
_entity_poly.pdbx_seq_one_letter_code
_entity_poly.pdbx_strand_id
1 'polypeptide(L)'
;MLQFSKLLARTGLHRAYCTDPTRIEKTVNTVTLLGRVGADPQRRGNDEHPVVMFSVATHSNYKYESGDWMQKTDWHRVVVFKPGLRDAVMSYLKKGQRTMVTGKITYGEITDQEGKQRGTTSIIADDVIFLQN
;
A
#
# COMPACT_ATOMS: atom_id res chain seq x y z
N MET A 1 1.34 44.48 32.69
CA MET A 1 0.24 44.06 31.80
C MET A 1 0.45 42.57 31.51
N LEU A 2 -0.31 41.71 32.20
CA LEU A 2 -0.56 40.26 32.01
C LEU A 2 0.68 39.33 31.94
N GLN A 3 1.15 38.66 33.01
CA GLN A 3 0.58 37.45 33.64
C GLN A 3 -0.47 36.71 32.79
N PHE A 4 -0.16 35.52 32.27
CA PHE A 4 -1.10 34.37 32.16
C PHE A 4 -0.33 33.06 32.05
N SER A 5 0.28 32.67 33.17
CA SER A 5 0.66 31.29 33.45
C SER A 5 -0.49 30.61 34.22
N LYS A 6 -0.85 29.38 33.81
CA LYS A 6 -1.77 28.40 34.43
C LYS A 6 -3.26 28.52 34.08
N LEU A 7 -3.71 27.67 33.16
CA LEU A 7 -4.93 26.83 33.22
C LEU A 7 -4.92 26.01 31.92
N LEU A 8 -4.62 24.72 31.91
CA LEU A 8 -5.61 23.65 32.08
C LEU A 8 -4.86 22.32 32.24
N ALA A 9 -4.55 21.97 33.49
CA ALA A 9 -4.29 20.59 33.87
C ALA A 9 -5.60 20.06 34.47
N ARG A 10 -6.37 19.27 33.69
CA ARG A 10 -7.42 18.33 34.14
C ARG A 10 -8.19 17.77 32.93
N THR A 11 -7.61 16.76 32.31
CA THR A 11 -8.29 15.58 31.75
C THR A 11 -7.18 14.64 31.30
N GLY A 12 -6.97 13.59 32.10
CA GLY A 12 -5.90 12.63 31.90
C GLY A 12 -6.14 11.78 30.66
N LEU A 13 -5.49 12.15 29.56
CA LEU A 13 -5.08 11.23 28.50
C LEU A 13 -3.60 11.48 28.26
N HIS A 14 -2.78 11.16 29.28
CA HIS A 14 -1.38 10.86 29.04
C HIS A 14 -1.36 9.59 28.18
N ARG A 15 -1.23 9.76 26.87
CA ARG A 15 -0.84 8.69 25.97
C ARG A 15 0.55 8.26 26.44
N ALA A 16 0.61 7.25 27.28
CA ALA A 16 1.84 6.66 27.78
C ALA A 16 2.54 6.02 26.59
N TYR A 17 3.37 6.79 25.89
CA TYR A 17 4.43 6.19 25.10
C TYR A 17 5.42 5.63 26.12
N CYS A 18 5.49 4.31 26.24
CA CYS A 18 6.57 3.67 26.97
C CYS A 18 7.88 3.98 26.24
N THR A 19 8.65 4.93 26.75
CA THR A 19 10.00 5.26 26.27
C THR A 19 11.03 4.31 26.90
N ASP A 20 10.73 3.02 26.92
CA ASP A 20 11.69 2.00 27.31
C ASP A 20 12.37 1.48 26.02
N PRO A 21 13.65 1.80 25.78
CA PRO A 21 14.35 1.36 24.58
C PRO A 21 14.49 -0.17 24.49
N THR A 22 14.20 -0.90 25.57
CA THR A 22 14.25 -2.37 25.60
C THR A 22 12.92 -3.05 25.28
N ARG A 23 11.80 -2.31 25.31
CA ARG A 23 10.46 -2.83 25.01
C ARG A 23 9.92 -2.25 23.71
N ILE A 24 10.54 -2.66 22.60
CA ILE A 24 10.03 -2.34 21.26
C ILE A 24 8.67 -3.03 21.10
N GLU A 25 7.61 -2.24 20.99
CA GLU A 25 6.26 -2.72 20.67
C GLU A 25 6.28 -3.35 19.27
N LYS A 26 5.81 -4.60 19.18
CA LYS A 26 5.67 -5.29 17.89
C LYS A 26 4.38 -4.81 17.22
N THR A 27 4.49 -4.30 16.00
CA THR A 27 3.35 -3.92 15.16
C THR A 27 3.17 -4.92 14.01
N VAL A 28 1.96 -4.98 13.45
CA VAL A 28 1.64 -5.82 12.29
C VAL A 28 1.05 -4.94 11.19
N ASN A 29 1.70 -4.95 10.03
CA ASN A 29 1.17 -4.39 8.79
C ASN A 29 1.28 -5.49 7.74
N THR A 30 0.14 -6.05 7.37
CA THR A 30 0.06 -7.12 6.37
C THR A 30 -1.09 -6.84 5.42
N VAL A 31 -0.83 -7.07 4.14
CA VAL A 31 -1.79 -6.97 3.05
C VAL A 31 -1.72 -8.26 2.27
N THR A 32 -2.87 -8.84 1.98
CA THR A 32 -3.01 -9.97 1.05
C THR A 32 -4.06 -9.62 0.02
N LEU A 33 -3.68 -9.63 -1.25
CA LEU A 33 -4.57 -9.39 -2.38
C LEU A 33 -4.63 -10.63 -3.26
N LEU A 34 -5.82 -10.94 -3.76
CA LEU A 34 -6.02 -11.88 -4.86
C LEU A 34 -6.82 -11.15 -5.93
N GLY A 35 -6.22 -10.97 -7.10
CA GLY A 35 -6.81 -10.13 -8.14
C GLY A 35 -6.24 -10.38 -9.51
N ARG A 36 -6.54 -9.47 -10.43
CA ARG A 36 -6.02 -9.49 -11.81
C ARG A 36 -5.14 -8.29 -12.08
N VAL A 37 -4.07 -8.53 -12.84
CA VAL A 37 -3.14 -7.48 -13.24
C VAL A 37 -3.77 -6.55 -14.28
N GLY A 38 -3.72 -5.24 -14.05
CA GLY A 38 -4.32 -4.25 -14.96
C GLY A 38 -3.51 -3.95 -16.21
N ALA A 39 -2.19 -3.92 -16.07
CA ALA A 39 -1.24 -3.62 -17.13
C ALA A 39 0.05 -4.40 -16.89
N ASP A 40 0.83 -4.61 -17.95
CA ASP A 40 2.13 -5.31 -17.82
C ASP A 40 3.04 -4.60 -16.80
N PRO A 41 3.81 -5.37 -16.00
CA PRO A 41 4.73 -4.79 -15.04
C PRO A 41 5.76 -3.88 -15.71
N GLN A 42 6.03 -2.74 -15.07
CA GLN A 42 6.97 -1.74 -15.55
C GLN A 42 8.15 -1.61 -14.59
N ARG A 43 9.37 -1.69 -15.12
CA ARG A 43 10.57 -1.32 -14.38
C ARG A 43 10.65 0.22 -14.29
N ARG A 44 10.91 0.73 -13.10
CA ARG A 44 11.08 2.15 -12.76
C ARG A 44 12.30 2.30 -11.83
N GLY A 45 12.65 3.53 -11.48
CA GLY A 45 13.83 3.82 -10.66
C GLY A 45 15.10 3.99 -11.49
N ASN A 46 16.19 4.30 -10.80
CA ASN A 46 17.54 4.38 -11.38
C ASN A 46 18.26 3.03 -11.23
N ASP A 47 19.48 2.92 -11.75
CA ASP A 47 20.28 1.69 -11.71
C ASP A 47 20.63 1.26 -10.27
N GLU A 48 20.77 2.22 -9.36
CA GLU A 48 21.05 1.98 -7.93
C GLU A 48 19.83 1.44 -7.17
N HIS A 49 18.63 1.95 -7.50
CA HIS A 49 17.38 1.62 -6.83
C HIS A 49 16.28 1.26 -7.85
N PRO A 50 16.43 0.13 -8.59
CA PRO A 50 15.38 -0.30 -9.49
C PRO A 50 14.14 -0.76 -8.72
N VAL A 51 12.96 -0.55 -9.28
CA VAL A 51 11.71 -1.10 -8.77
C VAL A 51 10.88 -1.64 -9.91
N VAL A 52 10.01 -2.61 -9.62
CA VAL A 52 9.00 -3.07 -10.58
C VAL A 52 7.62 -2.71 -10.05
N MET A 53 6.77 -2.20 -10.92
CA MET A 53 5.48 -1.64 -10.57
C MET A 53 4.38 -2.20 -11.45
N PHE A 54 3.24 -2.54 -10.85
CA PHE A 54 2.04 -2.96 -11.56
C PHE A 54 0.79 -2.64 -10.74
N SER A 55 -0.39 -2.79 -11.35
CA SER A 55 -1.67 -2.63 -10.68
C SER A 55 -2.42 -3.95 -10.56
N VAL A 56 -3.12 -4.15 -9.44
CA VAL A 56 -4.00 -5.30 -9.20
C VAL A 56 -5.43 -4.81 -8.98
N ALA A 57 -6.36 -5.30 -9.79
CA ALA A 57 -7.79 -5.12 -9.59
C ALA A 57 -8.32 -6.17 -8.61
N THR A 58 -9.08 -5.72 -7.61
CA THR A 58 -9.97 -6.57 -6.82
C THR A 58 -11.41 -6.08 -6.98
N HIS A 59 -12.36 -7.00 -6.85
CA HIS A 59 -13.78 -6.69 -7.05
C HIS A 59 -14.59 -7.05 -5.80
N SER A 60 -15.58 -6.23 -5.48
CA SER A 60 -16.60 -6.51 -4.47
C SER A 60 -17.99 -6.38 -5.11
N ASN A 61 -18.83 -7.39 -4.90
CA ASN A 61 -20.22 -7.38 -5.35
C ASN A 61 -21.11 -7.00 -4.18
N TYR A 62 -21.97 -6.01 -4.38
CA TYR A 62 -22.92 -5.58 -3.37
C TYR A 62 -24.30 -5.38 -4.00
N LYS A 63 -25.33 -5.61 -3.19
CA LYS A 63 -26.72 -5.52 -3.59
C LYS A 63 -27.30 -4.22 -3.05
N TYR A 64 -27.91 -3.42 -3.91
CA TYR A 64 -28.63 -2.20 -3.52
C TYR A 64 -30.00 -2.55 -2.95
N GLU A 65 -30.59 -1.61 -2.19
CA GLU A 65 -31.96 -1.72 -1.68
C GLU A 65 -33.00 -1.88 -2.81
N SER A 66 -32.70 -1.36 -4.02
CA SER A 66 -33.51 -1.56 -5.23
C SER A 66 -33.58 -3.02 -5.70
N GLY A 67 -32.68 -3.89 -5.21
CA GLY A 67 -32.55 -5.27 -5.65
C GLY A 67 -31.42 -5.50 -6.68
N ASP A 68 -30.86 -4.44 -7.24
CA ASP A 68 -29.82 -4.52 -8.26
C ASP A 68 -28.45 -4.90 -7.69
N TRP A 69 -27.69 -5.68 -8.44
CA TRP A 69 -26.29 -6.01 -8.13
C TRP A 69 -25.36 -5.02 -8.79
N MET A 70 -24.37 -4.54 -8.04
CA MET A 70 -23.30 -3.68 -8.54
C MET A 70 -21.94 -4.24 -8.15
N GLN A 71 -21.01 -4.16 -9.09
CA GLN A 71 -19.63 -4.57 -8.91
C GLN A 71 -18.75 -3.33 -8.78
N LYS A 72 -18.11 -3.16 -7.62
CA LYS A 72 -17.07 -2.16 -7.41
C LYS A 72 -15.71 -2.77 -7.66
N THR A 73 -14.84 -2.02 -8.33
CA THR A 73 -13.45 -2.41 -8.60
C THR A 73 -12.49 -1.45 -7.91
N ASP A 74 -11.61 -1.98 -7.07
CA ASP A 74 -10.55 -1.23 -6.43
C ASP A 74 -9.19 -1.58 -7.09
N TRP A 75 -8.44 -0.55 -7.43
CA TRP A 75 -7.14 -0.67 -8.11
C TRP A 75 -6.00 -0.42 -7.13
N HIS A 76 -5.15 -1.42 -6.97
CA HIS A 76 -4.08 -1.42 -5.98
C HIS A 76 -2.74 -1.25 -6.69
N ARG A 77 -1.97 -0.23 -6.31
CA ARG A 77 -0.61 -0.03 -6.80
C ARG A 77 0.35 -0.95 -6.04
N VAL A 78 1.02 -1.86 -6.74
CA VAL A 78 2.00 -2.79 -6.16
C VAL A 78 3.41 -2.37 -6.59
N VAL A 79 4.33 -2.35 -5.63
CA VAL A 79 5.74 -2.01 -5.83
C VAL A 79 6.61 -3.13 -5.30
N VAL A 80 7.53 -3.60 -6.15
CA VAL A 80 8.44 -4.71 -5.86
C VAL A 80 9.87 -4.17 -5.79
N PHE A 81 10.49 -4.29 -4.62
CA PHE A 81 11.88 -3.90 -4.40
C PHE A 81 12.86 -5.09 -4.43
N LYS A 82 12.43 -6.27 -3.95
CA LYS A 82 13.30 -7.45 -3.83
C LYS A 82 13.85 -7.87 -5.20
N PRO A 83 15.18 -7.93 -5.41
CA PRO A 83 15.78 -8.16 -6.73
C PRO A 83 15.23 -9.40 -7.46
N GLY A 84 15.26 -10.58 -6.84
CA GLY A 84 14.77 -11.81 -7.47
C GLY A 84 13.27 -11.78 -7.78
N LEU A 85 12.46 -11.12 -6.93
CA LEU A 85 11.03 -10.98 -7.16
C LEU A 85 10.74 -10.02 -8.32
N ARG A 86 11.53 -8.95 -8.48
CA ARG A 86 11.42 -8.04 -9.64
C ARG A 86 11.61 -8.80 -10.95
N ASP A 87 12.66 -9.62 -11.03
CA ASP A 87 12.99 -10.35 -12.26
C ASP A 87 11.95 -11.43 -12.57
N ALA A 88 11.44 -12.13 -11.54
CA ALA A 88 10.34 -13.07 -11.69
C ALA A 88 9.05 -12.37 -12.17
N VAL A 89 8.66 -11.25 -11.56
CA VAL A 89 7.48 -10.49 -11.96
C VAL A 89 7.60 -10.00 -13.41
N MET A 90 8.75 -9.46 -13.81
CA MET A 90 8.96 -9.00 -15.19
C MET A 90 8.89 -10.15 -16.21
N SER A 91 9.37 -11.33 -15.82
CA SER A 91 9.43 -12.51 -16.71
C SER A 91 8.07 -13.18 -16.86
N TYR A 92 7.36 -13.40 -15.75
CA TYR A 92 6.20 -14.29 -15.70
C TYR A 92 4.86 -13.56 -15.63
N LEU A 93 4.80 -12.34 -15.08
CA LEU A 93 3.53 -11.64 -14.88
C LEU A 93 3.17 -10.80 -16.11
N LYS A 94 1.94 -11.00 -16.62
CA LYS A 94 1.39 -10.24 -17.75
C LYS A 94 0.04 -9.61 -17.40
N LYS A 95 -0.35 -8.60 -18.19
CA LYS A 95 -1.69 -8.00 -18.13
C LYS A 95 -2.77 -9.08 -18.13
N GLY A 96 -3.76 -8.92 -17.26
CA GLY A 96 -4.91 -9.80 -17.12
C GLY A 96 -4.64 -11.05 -16.29
N GLN A 97 -3.39 -11.41 -16.00
CA GLN A 97 -3.07 -12.60 -15.23
C GLN A 97 -3.59 -12.51 -13.80
N ARG A 98 -4.06 -13.64 -13.27
CA ARG A 98 -4.50 -13.73 -11.89
C ARG A 98 -3.28 -13.89 -10.99
N THR A 99 -3.22 -13.14 -9.91
CA THR A 99 -2.07 -13.16 -9.00
C THR A 99 -2.52 -12.96 -7.56
N MET A 100 -1.78 -13.61 -6.65
CA MET A 100 -1.84 -13.30 -5.24
C MET A 100 -0.61 -12.46 -4.86
N VAL A 101 -0.82 -11.36 -4.15
CA VAL A 101 0.24 -10.48 -3.65
C VAL A 101 0.15 -10.44 -2.14
N THR A 102 1.26 -10.72 -1.46
CA THR A 102 1.39 -10.47 -0.02
C THR A 102 2.41 -9.36 0.20
N GLY A 103 2.22 -8.56 1.25
CA GLY A 103 3.10 -7.45 1.51
C GLY A 103 2.59 -6.53 2.62
N LYS A 104 2.91 -5.24 2.49
CA LYS A 104 2.53 -4.20 3.45
C LYS A 104 2.08 -2.94 2.74
N ILE A 105 1.12 -2.23 3.32
CA ILE A 105 0.70 -0.92 2.80
C ILE A 105 1.68 0.17 3.24
N THR A 106 1.99 1.09 2.34
CA THR A 106 2.76 2.30 2.61
C THR A 106 2.06 3.51 2.00
N TYR A 107 2.16 4.62 2.71
CA TYR A 107 1.77 5.93 2.21
C TYR A 107 3.04 6.70 1.87
N GLY A 108 2.98 7.56 0.86
CA GLY A 108 4.07 8.41 0.46
C GLY A 108 3.56 9.63 -0.29
N GLU A 109 4.48 10.41 -0.84
CA GLU A 109 4.15 11.60 -1.62
C GLU A 109 4.93 11.56 -2.94
N ILE A 110 4.27 11.98 -4.01
CA ILE A 110 4.87 12.14 -5.32
C ILE A 110 4.59 13.57 -5.78
N THR A 111 5.63 14.26 -6.23
CA THR A 111 5.49 15.56 -6.89
C THR A 111 5.05 15.35 -8.33
N ASP A 112 3.95 15.96 -8.73
CA ASP A 112 3.49 15.95 -10.12
C ASP A 112 4.30 16.91 -11.00
N GLN A 113 4.05 16.90 -12.31
CA GLN A 113 4.76 17.74 -13.28
C GLN A 113 4.53 19.25 -13.06
N GLU A 114 3.45 19.60 -12.35
CA GLU A 114 3.09 20.98 -12.01
C GLU A 114 3.73 21.42 -10.67
N GLY A 115 4.55 20.56 -10.05
CA GLY A 115 5.22 20.84 -8.79
C GLY A 115 4.34 20.64 -7.55
N LYS A 116 3.12 20.11 -7.71
CA LYS A 116 2.20 19.87 -6.60
C LYS A 116 2.42 18.48 -5.98
N GLN A 117 2.46 18.42 -4.66
CA GLN A 117 2.55 17.17 -3.93
C GLN A 117 1.21 16.42 -3.94
N ARG A 118 1.27 15.14 -4.30
CA ARG A 118 0.14 14.21 -4.30
C ARG A 118 0.45 13.03 -3.40
N GLY A 119 -0.42 12.78 -2.43
CA GLY A 119 -0.36 11.57 -1.62
C GLY A 119 -0.50 10.32 -2.50
N THR A 120 0.34 9.33 -2.25
CA THR A 120 0.28 8.03 -2.90
C THR A 120 0.11 6.93 -1.86
N THR A 121 -0.64 5.90 -2.21
CA THR A 121 -0.78 4.68 -1.42
C THR A 121 -0.29 3.53 -2.28
N SER A 122 0.61 2.72 -1.74
CA SER A 122 1.23 1.60 -2.45
C SER A 122 1.33 0.38 -1.55
N ILE A 123 1.34 -0.80 -2.15
CA ILE A 123 1.62 -2.05 -1.47
C ILE A 123 3.04 -2.46 -1.84
N ILE A 124 3.91 -2.54 -0.85
CA ILE A 124 5.25 -3.09 -1.00
C ILE A 124 5.12 -4.60 -0.95
N ALA A 125 5.38 -5.27 -2.07
CA ALA A 125 5.25 -6.72 -2.17
C ALA A 125 6.40 -7.44 -1.44
N ASP A 126 6.02 -8.37 -0.58
CA ASP A 126 6.93 -9.33 0.02
C ASP A 126 7.02 -10.62 -0.81
N ASP A 127 5.90 -11.04 -1.40
CA ASP A 127 5.82 -12.19 -2.31
C ASP A 127 4.71 -11.99 -3.36
N VAL A 128 4.86 -12.65 -4.50
CA VAL A 128 3.90 -12.65 -5.61
C VAL A 128 3.76 -14.07 -6.14
N ILE A 129 2.55 -14.63 -6.02
CA ILE A 129 2.21 -15.92 -6.61
C ILE A 129 1.53 -15.67 -7.96
N PHE A 130 2.12 -16.23 -9.00
CA PHE A 130 1.58 -16.27 -10.35
C PHE A 130 0.59 -17.43 -10.44
N LEU A 131 -0.69 -17.14 -10.66
CA LEU A 131 -1.67 -18.20 -10.88
C LEU A 131 -1.72 -18.46 -12.38
N GLN A 132 -1.35 -19.68 -12.77
CA GLN A 132 -1.54 -20.15 -14.13
C GLN A 132 -3.04 -20.42 -14.34
N ASN A 133 -3.53 -20.09 -15.53
CA ASN A 133 -4.87 -20.50 -15.97
C ASN A 133 -4.82 -21.96 -16.42
#